data_AF-A0A3N6IUS0-F1
#
_entry.id   AF-A0A3N6IUS0-F1
#
_cell.length_a   1.000
_cell.length_b   1.000
_cell.length_c   1.000
_cell.angle_alpha   90.00
_cell.angle_beta   90.00
_cell.angle_gamma   90.00
#
_symmetry.space_group_name_H-M   'P 1'
#
loop_
_entity.id
_entity.type
_entity.pdbx_description
1 polymer ?
#
loop_
_entity_poly.entity_id
_entity_poly.type
_entity_poly.pdbx_seq_one_letter_code
_entity_poly.pdbx_strand_id
1 'polypeptide(L)' 'MSVDTSYTPLHDPERDALRYVSPLDQALRHAREVLAETATANIHDHDEMIRAAVGLEMRLRQLVAALDEEASR' A
#
# COMPACT_ATOMS: atom_id res chain seq x y z
N MET A 1 13.08 -32.56 4.88
CA MET A 1 13.15 -31.28 5.62
C MET A 1 11.85 -30.54 5.32
N SER A 2 10.87 -30.59 6.22
CA SER A 2 9.63 -29.82 6.03
C SER A 2 9.95 -28.39 6.45
N VAL A 3 10.06 -27.49 5.49
CA VAL A 3 10.25 -26.06 5.79
C VAL A 3 8.87 -25.57 6.19
N ASP A 4 8.62 -25.48 7.49
CA ASP A 4 7.47 -24.76 8.00
C ASP A 4 7.76 -23.27 7.83
N THR A 5 7.58 -22.76 6.61
CA THR A 5 7.62 -21.33 6.35
C THR A 5 6.33 -20.76 6.88
N SER A 6 6.35 -20.27 8.13
CA SER A 6 5.30 -19.39 8.63
C SER A 6 5.20 -18.20 7.68
N TYR A 7 4.21 -18.23 6.79
CA TYR A 7 3.99 -17.18 5.81
C TYR A 7 3.23 -16.04 6.49
N THR A 8 3.89 -14.90 6.68
CA THR A 8 3.21 -13.67 7.07
C THR A 8 2.72 -12.99 5.80
N PRO A 9 1.40 -12.85 5.60
CA PRO A 9 0.88 -12.15 4.44
C PRO A 9 1.32 -10.69 4.47
N LEU A 10 1.48 -10.10 3.28
CA LEU A 10 1.85 -8.69 3.15
C LEU A 10 0.82 -7.77 3.83
N HIS A 11 -0.45 -8.14 3.76
CA HIS A 11 -1.54 -7.45 4.43
C HIS A 11 -2.39 -8.41 5.25
N ASP A 12 -2.68 -8.01 6.47
CA ASP A 12 -3.59 -8.67 7.39
C ASP A 12 -4.70 -7.68 7.77
N PRO A 13 -5.96 -7.90 7.35
CA PRO A 13 -7.06 -6.98 7.61
C PRO A 13 -7.31 -6.70 9.11
N GLU A 14 -7.03 -7.66 10.00
CA GLU A 14 -7.23 -7.48 11.44
C GLU A 14 -6.12 -6.62 12.05
N ARG A 15 -4.88 -6.83 11.60
CA ARG A 15 -3.71 -6.07 12.06
C ARG A 15 -3.61 -4.68 11.43
N ASP A 16 -3.94 -4.58 10.14
CA ASP A 16 -3.66 -3.44 9.28
C ASP A 16 -4.92 -2.61 9.00
N ALA A 17 -5.98 -2.80 9.80
CA ALA A 17 -7.17 -1.96 9.77
C ALA A 17 -6.80 -0.49 9.95
N LEU A 18 -7.22 0.35 8.99
CA LEU A 18 -6.97 1.78 9.03
C LEU A 18 -7.73 2.41 10.19
N ARG A 19 -7.00 2.90 11.19
CA ARG A 19 -7.58 3.67 12.31
C ARG A 19 -8.08 5.05 11.88
N TYR A 20 -7.60 5.52 10.73
CA TYR A 20 -7.93 6.80 10.15
C TYR A 20 -7.95 6.65 8.62
N VAL A 21 -9.04 7.10 8.01
CA VAL A 21 -9.18 7.19 6.55
C VAL A 21 -8.92 8.65 6.17
N SER A 22 -7.89 8.87 5.34
CA SER A 22 -7.59 10.18 4.79
C SER A 22 -8.72 10.64 3.85
N PRO A 23 -9.05 11.94 3.80
CA PRO A 23 -9.92 12.49 2.77
C PRO A 23 -9.43 12.12 1.36
N LEU A 24 -10.35 11.91 0.42
CA LEU A 24 -10.05 11.43 -0.92
C LEU A 24 -8.97 12.26 -1.63
N ASP A 25 -9.04 13.58 -1.57
CA ASP A 25 -8.05 14.48 -2.18
C ASP A 25 -6.63 14.27 -1.62
N GLN A 26 -6.52 14.01 -0.31
CA GLN A 26 -5.25 13.74 0.33
C GLN A 26 -4.72 12.35 -0.08
N ALA A 27 -5.59 11.34 -0.13
CA ALA A 27 -5.22 10.00 -0.59
C ALA A 27 -4.74 10.02 -2.05
N LEU A 28 -5.43 10.76 -2.93
CA LEU A 28 -5.04 10.95 -4.33
C LEU A 28 -3.70 11.66 -4.47
N ARG A 29 -3.45 12.69 -3.66
CA ARG A 29 -2.15 13.38 -3.66
C ARG A 29 -1.02 12.43 -3.28
N HIS A 30 -1.16 11.68 -2.20
CA HIS A 30 -0.14 10.73 -1.76
C HIS A 30 0.07 9.58 -2.75
N ALA A 31 -1.00 9.08 -3.38
CA ALA A 31 -0.87 8.08 -4.42
C ALA A 31 -0.04 8.59 -5.62
N ARG A 32 -0.27 9.85 -6.04
CA ARG A 32 0.52 10.49 -7.11
C ARG A 32 1.99 10.66 -6.74
N GLU A 33 2.28 11.07 -5.50
CA GLU A 33 3.64 11.19 -4.97
C GLU A 33 4.38 9.84 -5.05
N VAL A 34 3.77 8.77 -4.52
CA VAL A 34 4.38 7.43 -4.54
C VAL A 34 4.51 6.87 -5.96
N LEU A 35 3.55 7.13 -6.85
CA LEU A 35 3.68 6.75 -8.27
C LEU A 35 4.89 7.44 -8.93
N ALA A 36 5.13 8.72 -8.62
CA ALA A 36 6.28 9.44 -9.14
C ALA A 36 7.60 8.91 -8.57
N GLU A 37 7.66 8.62 -7.28
CA GLU A 37 8.84 8.03 -6.62
C GLU A 37 9.17 6.63 -7.18
N THR A 38 8.16 5.80 -7.38
CA THR A 38 8.34 4.41 -7.82
C THR A 38 8.55 4.24 -9.32
N ALA A 39 8.17 5.24 -10.14
CA ALA A 39 8.37 5.20 -11.59
C ALA A 39 9.84 5.06 -12.02
N THR A 40 10.78 5.49 -11.16
CA THR A 40 12.22 5.41 -11.42
C THR A 40 12.94 4.36 -10.57
N ALA A 41 12.21 3.53 -9.82
CA ALA A 41 12.81 2.51 -8.97
C ALA A 41 13.52 1.42 -9.79
N ASN A 42 14.70 1.01 -9.35
CA ASN A 42 15.45 -0.09 -9.94
C ASN A 42 14.83 -1.43 -9.53
N ILE A 43 14.08 -2.04 -10.44
CA ILE A 43 13.44 -3.34 -10.22
C ILE A 43 14.41 -4.50 -10.00
N HIS A 44 15.70 -4.33 -10.32
CA HIS A 44 16.72 -5.35 -10.10
C HIS A 44 17.40 -5.21 -8.74
N ASP A 45 17.22 -4.07 -8.07
CA ASP A 45 17.61 -3.91 -6.68
C ASP A 45 16.48 -4.46 -5.80
N HIS A 46 16.83 -5.41 -4.93
CA HIS A 46 15.85 -6.11 -4.11
C HIS A 46 15.11 -5.18 -3.15
N ASP A 47 15.83 -4.23 -2.54
CA ASP A 47 15.27 -3.33 -1.56
C ASP A 47 14.41 -2.26 -2.23
N GLU A 48 14.85 -1.74 -3.37
CA GLU A 48 14.05 -0.79 -4.15
C GLU A 48 12.78 -1.44 -4.68
N MET A 49 12.86 -2.68 -5.18
CA MET A 49 11.68 -3.44 -5.62
C MET A 49 10.69 -3.65 -4.47
N ILE A 50 11.16 -4.09 -3.29
CA ILE A 50 10.28 -4.29 -2.13
C ILE A 50 9.66 -2.97 -1.67
N ARG A 51 10.45 -1.89 -1.54
CA ARG A 51 9.91 -0.58 -1.13
C ARG A 51 8.87 -0.06 -2.12
N ALA A 52 9.11 -0.22 -3.43
CA ALA A 52 8.16 0.18 -4.45
C ALA A 52 6.87 -0.65 -4.35
N ALA A 53 6.97 -1.97 -4.24
CA ALA A 53 5.82 -2.85 -4.13
C ALA A 53 4.97 -2.56 -2.88
N VAL A 54 5.60 -2.44 -1.71
CA VAL A 54 4.93 -2.15 -0.44
C VAL A 54 4.31 -0.74 -0.46
N GLY A 55 5.04 0.25 -0.99
CA GLY A 55 4.54 1.61 -1.11
C GLY A 55 3.29 1.71 -1.98
N LEU A 56 3.30 1.04 -3.13
CA LEU A 56 2.16 0.99 -4.04
C LEU A 56 0.96 0.26 -3.42
N GLU A 57 1.19 -0.88 -2.77
CA GLU A 57 0.15 -1.68 -2.12
C GLU A 57 -0.54 -0.90 -0.99
N MET A 58 0.24 -0.24 -0.14
CA MET A 58 -0.28 0.60 0.94
C MET A 58 -1.14 1.76 0.40
N ARG A 59 -0.69 2.45 -0.67
CA ARG A 59 -1.44 3.58 -1.23
C ARG A 59 -2.70 3.15 -1.94
N LEU A 60 -2.70 2.00 -2.61
CA LEU A 60 -3.90 1.45 -3.22
C LEU A 60 -4.98 1.18 -2.18
N ARG A 61 -4.61 0.57 -1.04
CA ARG A 61 -5.57 0.32 0.06
C ARG A 61 -6.13 1.60 0.66
N GLN A 62 -5.28 2.60 0.89
CA GLN A 62 -5.73 3.90 1.39
C GLN A 62 -6.68 4.59 0.41
N LEU A 63 -6.42 4.48 -0.90
CA LEU A 63 -7.29 5.04 -1.92
C LEU A 63 -8.65 4.33 -1.95
N VAL A 64 -8.67 2.99 -1.86
CA VAL A 64 -9.91 2.21 -1.78
C VAL A 64 -10.72 2.63 -0.54
N ALA A 65 -10.08 2.70 0.64
CA ALA A 65 -10.75 3.12 1.86
C ALA A 65 -11.32 4.55 1.78
N ALA A 66 -10.57 5.48 1.17
CA ALA A 66 -11.04 6.84 0.97
C ALA A 66 -12.20 6.94 -0.02
N LEU A 67 -12.22 6.09 -1.06
CA LEU A 67 -13.35 5.98 -1.99
C LEU A 67 -14.59 5.39 -1.31
N ASP A 68 -14.43 4.35 -0.50
CA ASP A 68 -15.53 3.73 0.24
C ASP A 68 -16.15 4.72 1.24
N GLU A 69 -15.34 5.53 1.93
CA GLU A 69 -15.79 6.57 2.85
C GLU A 69 -16.52 7.70 2.10
N GLU A 70 -15.99 8.18 0.97
CA GLU A 70 -16.61 9.24 0.16
C GLU A 70 -17.94 8.77 -0.45
N ALA A 71 -18.04 7.51 -0.90
CA ALA A 71 -19.25 6.94 -1.46
C ALA A 71 -20.34 6.63 -0.41
N SER A 72 -19.93 6.46 0.86
CA SER A 72 -20.84 6.23 1.98
C SER A 72 -21.38 7.51 2.62
N ARG A 73 -20.94 8.67 2.13
CA ARG A 73 -21.29 10.01 2.61
C ARG A 73 -22.55 10.56 1.94
#